data_AF-A0A7C5XTV2-F1
#
_entry.id   AF-A0A7C5XTV2-F1
#
_cell.length_a   1.000
_cell.length_b   1.000
_cell.length_c   1.000
_cell.angle_alpha   90.00
_cell.angle_beta   90.00
_cell.angle_gamma   90.00
#
_symmetry.space_group_name_H-M   'P 1'
#
loop_
_entity.id
_entity.type
_entity.pdbx_description
1 polymer ?
#
loop_
_entity_poly.entity_id
_entity_poly.type
_entity_poly.pdbx_seq_one_letter_code
_entity_poly.pdbx_strand_id
1 'polypeptide(L)'
;MVDGPVPWIPQFGINYILGMDGISLLLVLLTTLLIPVVILASWTSISEKVKGFHICLLLLTTGMIGAFLSLDLFLFYVFWELMLIPMYFIIGIWGGPRRIYAAVKFFIYTMVGSVLMLVAILYLGF
;
A
#
# COMPACT_ATOMS: atom_id res chain seq x y z
N MET A 1 25.23 5.44 -6.36
CA MET A 1 25.15 5.56 -4.89
C MET A 1 23.90 4.80 -4.51
N VAL A 2 24.03 3.51 -4.21
CA VAL A 2 22.96 2.76 -3.54
C VAL A 2 23.40 2.76 -2.09
N ASP A 3 22.72 3.54 -1.26
CA ASP A 3 22.98 3.53 0.17
C ASP A 3 22.76 2.08 0.64
N GLY A 4 23.72 1.54 1.39
CA GLY A 4 23.65 0.17 1.90
C GLY A 4 22.43 -0.05 2.80
N PRO A 5 22.14 -1.31 3.19
CA PRO A 5 21.01 -1.61 4.06
C PRO A 5 21.05 -0.76 5.32
N VAL A 6 19.99 0.04 5.54
CA VAL A 6 19.90 0.87 6.74
C VAL A 6 19.28 0.01 7.83
N PRO A 7 20.00 -0.27 8.93
CA PRO A 7 19.46 -1.11 9.99
C PRO A 7 18.25 -0.43 10.63
N TRP A 8 17.10 -1.11 10.62
CA TRP A 8 15.86 -0.56 11.18
C TRP A 8 15.54 -1.17 12.54
N ILE A 9 15.51 -2.50 12.62
CA ILE A 9 15.34 -3.23 13.89
C ILE A 9 16.42 -4.34 13.96
N PRO A 10 17.66 -4.00 14.36
CA PRO A 10 18.81 -4.90 14.31
C PRO A 10 18.63 -6.20 15.10
N GLN A 11 17.94 -6.14 16.23
CA GLN A 11 17.67 -7.28 17.12
C GLN A 11 16.86 -8.40 16.44
N PHE A 12 16.12 -8.08 15.37
CA PHE A 12 15.34 -9.02 14.58
C PHE A 12 15.89 -9.19 13.15
N GLY A 13 17.08 -8.63 12.86
CA GLY A 13 17.66 -8.67 11.52
C GLY A 13 16.89 -7.88 10.46
N ILE A 14 15.95 -7.02 10.85
CA ILE A 14 15.08 -6.26 9.94
C ILE A 14 15.81 -5.01 9.46
N ASN A 15 15.88 -4.84 8.15
CA ASN A 15 16.58 -3.72 7.54
C ASN A 15 15.64 -2.90 6.66
N TYR A 16 15.83 -1.58 6.65
CA TYR A 16 15.21 -0.71 5.67
C TYR A 16 16.02 -0.78 4.37
N ILE A 17 15.60 -1.67 3.47
CA ILE A 17 16.24 -1.88 2.18
C ILE A 17 15.20 -1.67 1.09
N LEU A 18 15.43 -0.65 0.27
CA LEU A 18 14.67 -0.41 -0.94
C LEU A 18 15.54 -0.73 -2.15
N GLY A 19 14.96 -1.42 -3.11
CA GLY A 19 15.59 -1.78 -4.36
C GLY A 19 14.60 -1.76 -5.51
N MET A 20 15.12 -1.64 -6.71
CA MET A 20 14.32 -1.63 -7.93
C MET A 20 14.94 -2.63 -8.89
N ASP A 21 14.22 -3.72 -9.15
CA ASP A 21 14.55 -4.66 -10.21
C ASP A 21 13.70 -4.39 -11.47
N GLY A 22 13.85 -5.22 -12.51
CA GLY A 22 13.09 -5.07 -13.74
C GLY A 22 11.57 -5.22 -13.56
N ILE A 23 11.11 -6.00 -12.58
CA ILE A 23 9.68 -6.23 -12.30
C ILE A 23 9.12 -5.07 -11.49
N SER A 24 9.80 -4.67 -10.41
CA SER A 24 9.46 -3.51 -9.60
C SER A 24 9.40 -2.24 -10.43
N LEU A 25 10.34 -2.04 -11.37
CA LEU A 25 10.31 -0.89 -12.28
C LEU A 25 9.01 -0.83 -13.08
N LEU A 26 8.56 -1.95 -13.66
CA LEU A 26 7.32 -2.01 -14.44
C LEU A 26 6.11 -1.69 -13.57
N LEU A 27 6.04 -2.24 -12.36
CA LEU A 27 4.91 -2.02 -11.44
C LEU A 27 4.87 -0.59 -10.89
N VAL A 28 6.03 0.01 -10.60
CA VAL A 28 6.14 1.42 -10.19
C VAL A 28 5.75 2.35 -11.34
N LEU A 29 6.18 2.07 -12.56
CA LEU A 29 5.81 2.89 -13.73
C LEU A 29 4.30 2.78 -14.00
N LEU A 30 3.74 1.58 -13.95
CA LEU A 30 2.29 1.37 -14.08
C LEU A 30 1.52 2.16 -13.01
N THR A 31 1.95 2.07 -11.75
CA THR A 31 1.30 2.77 -10.64
C THR A 31 1.36 4.29 -10.82
N THR A 32 2.55 4.82 -11.11
CA THR A 32 2.75 6.26 -11.29
C THR A 32 2.04 6.81 -12.54
N LEU A 33 1.84 5.99 -13.57
CA LEU A 33 1.05 6.36 -14.76
C LEU A 33 -0.46 6.34 -14.50
N LEU A 34 -0.95 5.37 -13.71
CA LEU A 34 -2.38 5.27 -13.41
C LEU A 34 -2.87 6.37 -12.47
N ILE A 35 -2.04 6.87 -11.56
CA ILE A 35 -2.45 7.89 -10.59
C ILE A 35 -2.98 9.19 -11.24
N PRO A 36 -2.28 9.80 -12.21
CA PRO A 36 -2.84 10.93 -12.98
C PRO A 36 -4.16 10.60 -13.67
N VAL A 37 -4.30 9.39 -14.24
CA VAL A 37 -5.54 8.94 -14.90
C VAL A 37 -6.69 8.87 -13.89
N VAL A 38 -6.44 8.33 -12.70
CA VAL A 38 -7.44 8.26 -11.61
C VAL A 38 -7.83 9.66 -11.15
N ILE A 39 -6.86 10.57 -11.00
CA ILE A 39 -7.15 11.96 -10.62
C ILE A 39 -8.04 12.62 -11.68
N LEU A 40 -7.71 12.48 -12.97
CA LEU A 40 -8.52 13.01 -14.07
C LEU A 40 -9.94 12.42 -14.10
N ALA A 41 -10.08 11.11 -13.91
CA ALA A 41 -11.38 10.44 -13.84
C ALA A 41 -12.19 10.84 -12.60
N SER A 42 -11.51 11.21 -11.50
CA SER A 42 -12.17 11.62 -10.25
C SER A 42 -12.76 13.04 -10.29
N TRP A 43 -12.37 13.86 -11.28
CA TRP A 43 -12.71 15.29 -11.33
C TRP A 43 -14.21 15.57 -11.32
N THR A 44 -15.00 14.75 -12.02
CA THR A 44 -16.46 14.91 -12.11
C THR A 44 -17.21 14.06 -11.10
N SER A 45 -16.60 13.00 -10.57
CA SER A 45 -17.25 12.04 -9.66
C SER A 45 -17.10 12.39 -8.19
N ILE A 46 -16.01 13.07 -7.81
CA ILE A 46 -15.69 13.42 -6.41
C ILE A 46 -15.90 14.92 -6.18
N SER A 47 -17.08 15.28 -5.67
CA SER A 47 -17.42 16.67 -5.32
C SER A 47 -17.29 16.97 -3.82
N GLU A 48 -17.42 15.96 -2.96
CA GLU A 48 -17.34 16.11 -1.51
C GLU A 48 -15.98 15.66 -0.95
N LYS A 49 -15.47 16.40 0.04
CA LYS A 49 -14.24 16.08 0.78
C LYS A 49 -13.02 15.81 -0.12
N VAL A 50 -12.92 16.52 -1.25
CA VAL A 50 -11.88 16.34 -2.29
C VAL A 50 -10.45 16.27 -1.73
N LYS A 51 -10.12 17.11 -0.73
CA LYS A 51 -8.82 17.09 -0.05
C LYS A 51 -8.53 15.74 0.61
N GLY A 52 -9.51 15.18 1.31
CA GLY A 52 -9.39 13.88 1.97
C GLY A 52 -9.17 12.74 0.97
N PHE A 53 -9.87 12.79 -0.17
CA PHE A 53 -9.70 11.82 -1.25
C PHE A 53 -8.26 11.84 -1.80
N HIS A 54 -7.73 13.02 -2.11
CA HIS A 54 -6.37 13.16 -2.64
C HIS A 54 -5.30 12.76 -1.62
N ILE A 55 -5.49 13.06 -0.32
CA ILE A 55 -4.59 12.58 0.73
C ILE A 55 -4.59 11.05 0.78
N CYS A 56 -5.76 10.41 0.76
CA CYS A 56 -5.86 8.95 0.73
C CYS A 56 -5.20 8.36 -0.52
N LEU A 57 -5.40 8.99 -1.68
CA LEU A 57 -4.84 8.54 -2.95
C LEU A 57 -3.31 8.66 -2.99
N LEU A 58 -2.74 9.72 -2.42
CA LEU A 58 -1.29 9.86 -2.26
C LEU A 58 -0.72 8.85 -1.27
N LEU A 59 -1.36 8.65 -0.11
CA LEU A 59 -0.95 7.63 0.86
C LEU A 59 -1.00 6.22 0.27
N LEU A 60 -2.04 5.93 -0.50
CA LEU A 60 -2.18 4.68 -1.25
C LEU A 60 -1.02 4.50 -2.23
N THR A 61 -0.71 5.54 -3.00
CA THR A 61 0.41 5.54 -3.96
C THR A 61 1.74 5.28 -3.26
N THR A 62 2.00 5.95 -2.14
CA THR A 62 3.20 5.74 -1.32
C THR A 62 3.28 4.31 -0.81
N GLY A 63 2.17 3.75 -0.31
CA GLY A 63 2.11 2.36 0.15
C GLY A 63 2.39 1.36 -0.97
N MET A 64 1.80 1.55 -2.15
CA MET A 64 2.02 0.68 -3.31
C MET A 64 3.48 0.72 -3.80
N ILE A 65 4.05 1.92 -3.97
CA ILE A 65 5.44 2.08 -4.39
C ILE A 65 6.38 1.50 -3.35
N GLY A 66 6.14 1.76 -2.06
CA GLY A 66 6.94 1.20 -0.97
C GLY A 66 6.91 -0.33 -0.95
N ALA A 67 5.74 -0.94 -1.16
CA ALA A 67 5.62 -2.40 -1.25
C ALA A 67 6.42 -2.96 -2.44
N PHE A 68 6.35 -2.35 -3.62
CA PHE A 68 7.10 -2.85 -4.78
C PHE A 68 8.62 -2.64 -4.69
N LEU A 69 9.07 -1.65 -3.92
CA LEU A 69 10.50 -1.38 -3.73
C LEU A 69 11.10 -2.10 -2.53
N SER A 70 10.30 -2.68 -1.64
CA SER A 70 10.81 -3.34 -0.42
C SER A 70 11.55 -4.63 -0.74
N LEU A 71 12.81 -4.73 -0.31
CA LEU A 71 13.60 -5.96 -0.40
C LEU A 71 13.61 -6.78 0.89
N ASP A 72 13.12 -6.22 1.99
CA ASP A 72 12.92 -6.89 3.28
C ASP A 72 11.45 -7.29 3.43
N LEU A 73 11.17 -8.54 3.80
CA LEU A 73 9.81 -9.09 3.91
C LEU A 73 8.97 -8.38 4.97
N PHE A 74 9.58 -7.98 6.09
CA PHE A 74 8.86 -7.27 7.14
C PHE A 74 8.55 -5.83 6.68
N LEU A 75 9.49 -5.17 6.01
CA LEU A 75 9.25 -3.86 5.41
C LEU A 75 8.13 -3.91 4.36
N PHE A 76 8.14 -4.94 3.50
CA PHE A 76 7.06 -5.21 2.55
C PHE A 76 5.70 -5.32 3.26
N TYR A 77 5.63 -6.10 4.34
CA TYR A 77 4.41 -6.25 5.14
C TYR A 77 3.90 -4.91 5.70
N VAL A 78 4.80 -4.05 6.18
CA VAL A 78 4.44 -2.73 6.70
C VAL A 78 3.82 -1.85 5.62
N PHE A 79 4.41 -1.80 4.41
CA PHE A 79 3.83 -1.05 3.30
C PHE A 79 2.51 -1.65 2.82
N TRP A 80 2.38 -2.99 2.86
CA TRP A 80 1.16 -3.69 2.54
C TRP A 80 0.00 -3.28 3.46
N GLU A 81 0.23 -3.27 4.77
CA GLU A 81 -0.77 -2.81 5.75
C GLU A 81 -1.06 -1.30 5.60
N LEU A 82 -0.03 -0.50 5.34
CA LEU A 82 -0.17 0.95 5.16
C LEU A 82 -1.13 1.29 4.02
N MET A 83 -1.09 0.56 2.89
CA MET A 83 -2.00 0.82 1.78
C MET A 83 -3.45 0.37 2.04
N LEU A 84 -3.70 -0.57 2.96
CA LEU A 84 -5.07 -1.00 3.30
C LEU A 84 -5.89 0.12 3.96
N ILE A 85 -5.24 0.96 4.76
CA ILE A 85 -5.88 2.08 5.47
C ILE A 85 -6.53 3.08 4.50
N PRO A 86 -5.82 3.70 3.53
CA PRO A 86 -6.43 4.60 2.57
C PRO A 86 -7.44 3.90 1.66
N MET A 87 -7.22 2.63 1.29
CA MET A 87 -8.23 1.87 0.52
C MET A 87 -9.56 1.75 1.28
N TYR A 88 -9.52 1.46 2.58
CA TYR A 88 -10.71 1.39 3.43
C TYR A 88 -11.49 2.71 3.42
N PHE A 89 -10.79 3.85 3.55
CA PHE A 89 -11.43 5.17 3.50
C PHE A 89 -11.98 5.52 2.11
N ILE A 90 -11.24 5.21 1.04
CA ILE A 90 -11.67 5.45 -0.34
C ILE A 90 -12.99 4.72 -0.60
N ILE A 91 -13.05 3.42 -0.26
CA ILE A 91 -14.25 2.62 -0.42
C ILE A 91 -15.37 3.12 0.49
N GLY A 92 -15.08 3.38 1.77
CA GLY A 92 -16.11 3.69 2.78
C GLY A 92 -16.76 5.07 2.62
N ILE A 93 -16.02 6.07 2.12
CA ILE A 93 -16.51 7.45 1.99
C ILE A 93 -16.97 7.73 0.55
N TRP A 94 -16.17 7.38 -0.45
CA TRP A 94 -16.43 7.72 -1.86
C TRP A 94 -16.90 6.54 -2.72
N GLY A 95 -17.01 5.33 -2.14
CA GLY A 95 -17.56 4.18 -2.83
C GLY A 95 -19.06 4.30 -3.14
N GLY A 96 -19.55 3.37 -3.97
CA GLY A 96 -20.92 3.35 -4.45
C GLY A 96 -21.97 2.84 -3.43
N PRO A 97 -23.10 2.29 -3.91
CA PRO A 97 -24.15 1.77 -3.04
C PRO A 97 -23.61 0.72 -2.05
N ARG A 98 -24.03 0.79 -0.79
CA ARG A 98 -23.55 -0.10 0.30
C ARG A 98 -22.04 -0.01 0.58
N ARG A 99 -21.42 1.16 0.32
CA ARG A 99 -20.00 1.45 0.57
C ARG A 99 -19.44 0.97 1.91
N ILE A 100 -20.16 1.16 3.02
CA ILE A 100 -19.70 0.73 4.35
C ILE A 100 -19.57 -0.80 4.41
N TYR A 101 -20.57 -1.52 3.91
CA TYR A 101 -20.56 -2.98 3.86
C TYR A 101 -19.42 -3.50 2.97
N ALA A 102 -19.19 -2.85 1.82
CA ALA A 102 -18.08 -3.18 0.94
C ALA A 102 -16.72 -2.92 1.60
N ALA A 103 -16.55 -1.78 2.28
CA ALA A 103 -15.30 -1.41 2.96
C ALA A 103 -14.97 -2.37 4.10
N VAL A 104 -15.96 -2.72 4.93
CA VAL A 104 -15.77 -3.69 6.03
C VAL A 104 -15.41 -5.07 5.50
N LYS A 105 -16.08 -5.53 4.45
CA LYS A 105 -15.74 -6.81 3.80
C LYS A 105 -14.33 -6.79 3.22
N PHE A 106 -14.02 -5.77 2.44
CA PHE A 106 -12.68 -5.58 1.88
C PHE A 106 -11.63 -5.69 2.98
N PHE A 107 -11.78 -4.91 4.05
CA PHE A 107 -10.86 -4.90 5.17
C PHE A 107 -10.75 -6.26 5.86
N ILE A 108 -11.85 -6.95 6.15
CA ILE A 108 -11.80 -8.26 6.82
C ILE A 108 -11.10 -9.30 5.94
N TYR A 109 -11.45 -9.38 4.65
CA TYR A 109 -10.85 -10.38 3.76
C TYR A 109 -9.35 -10.12 3.56
N THR A 110 -8.93 -8.86 3.42
CA THR A 110 -7.52 -8.53 3.25
C THR A 110 -6.74 -8.67 4.56
N MET A 111 -7.31 -8.26 5.70
CA MET A 111 -6.68 -8.34 7.02
C MET A 111 -6.45 -9.79 7.45
N VAL A 112 -7.41 -10.69 7.18
CA VAL A 112 -7.21 -12.12 7.47
C VAL A 112 -6.06 -12.69 6.64
N GLY A 113 -6.01 -12.36 5.35
CA GLY A 113 -4.90 -12.78 4.49
C GLY A 113 -3.56 -12.18 4.92
N SER A 114 -3.54 -10.93 5.36
CA SER A 114 -2.31 -10.26 5.77
C SER A 114 -1.78 -10.77 7.11
N VAL A 115 -2.63 -11.08 8.08
CA VAL A 115 -2.21 -11.72 9.34
C VAL A 115 -1.59 -13.10 9.06
N LEU A 116 -2.17 -13.89 8.15
CA LEU A 116 -1.57 -15.17 7.73
C LEU A 116 -0.20 -14.96 7.07
N MET A 117 -0.06 -13.93 6.22
CA MET A 117 1.22 -13.54 5.64
C MET A 117 2.24 -13.14 6.72
N LEU A 118 1.84 -12.40 7.75
CA LEU A 118 2.71 -12.04 8.87
C LEU A 118 3.23 -13.29 9.59
N VAL A 119 2.37 -14.26 9.89
CA VAL A 119 2.79 -15.53 10.52
C VAL A 119 3.82 -16.26 9.65
N ALA A 120 3.61 -16.30 8.33
CA ALA A 120 4.56 -16.91 7.40
C ALA A 120 5.91 -16.17 7.35
N ILE A 121 5.90 -14.83 7.37
CA ILE A 121 7.13 -14.02 7.41
C ILE A 121 7.90 -14.28 8.71
N LEU A 122 7.20 -14.33 9.85
CA LEU A 122 7.84 -14.66 11.12
C LEU A 122 8.41 -16.08 11.12
N TYR A 123 7.72 -17.05 10.54
CA TYR A 123 8.22 -18.42 10.41
C TYR A 123 9.43 -18.55 9.47
N LEU A 124 9.56 -17.70 8.45
CA LEU A 124 10.73 -17.70 7.57
C LEU A 124 11.91 -16.92 8.16
N GLY A 125 11.62 -15.90 8.97
CA GLY A 125 12.63 -15.04 9.60
C GLY A 125 13.21 -15.61 10.90
N PHE A 126 12.54 -16.55 11.56
CA PHE A 126 12.92 -17.18 12.84
C PHE A 126 12.76 -18.69 12.80
#